data_AF-H2BTC6-F1
#
_entry.id   AF-H2BTC6-F1
#
_cell.length_a   1.000
_cell.length_b   1.000
_cell.length_c   1.000
_cell.angle_alpha   90.00
_cell.angle_beta   90.00
_cell.angle_gamma   90.00
#
_symmetry.space_group_name_H-M   'P 1'
#
loop_
_entity.id
_entity.type
_entity.pdbx_description
1 polymer ?
#
loop_
_entity_poly.entity_id
_entity_poly.type
_entity_poly.pdbx_seq_one_letter_code
_entity_poly.pdbx_strand_id
1 'polypeptide(L)'
;MTLSGGKQEKTNNLQTWFKDLIEEKVNYNKIQYKIIYSDDIVDSLKTYVQEADINIVAMLERGKETEFTRLLHRDLVKRMQVCLKVPLLRFKKKY
;
A
#
# COMPACT_ATOMS: atom_id res chain seq x y z
N MET A 1 -14.76 6.05 13.30
CA MET A 1 -15.57 6.69 12.25
C MET A 1 -16.15 5.62 11.34
N THR A 2 -17.47 5.47 11.28
CA THR A 2 -18.14 4.60 10.30
C THR A 2 -18.22 5.34 8.95
N LEU A 3 -17.70 4.72 7.90
CA LEU A 3 -17.85 5.22 6.52
C LEU A 3 -19.32 5.19 6.11
N SER A 4 -19.80 6.20 5.39
CA SER A 4 -21.13 6.17 4.78
C SER A 4 -21.26 4.99 3.81
N GLY A 5 -22.46 4.40 3.70
CA GLY A 5 -22.68 3.16 2.94
C GLY A 5 -22.10 3.18 1.51
N GLY A 6 -22.22 4.30 0.79
CA GLY A 6 -21.67 4.44 -0.55
C GLY A 6 -20.13 4.49 -0.62
N LYS A 7 -19.43 4.87 0.45
CA LYS A 7 -17.96 4.86 0.49
C LYS A 7 -17.41 3.46 0.79
N GLN A 8 -18.14 2.66 1.57
CA GLN A 8 -17.80 1.25 1.82
C GLN A 8 -17.94 0.41 0.55
N GLU A 9 -19.05 0.57 -0.19
CA GLU A 9 -19.32 -0.17 -1.42
C GLU A 9 -18.24 0.08 -2.49
N LYS A 10 -17.86 1.34 -2.71
CA LYS A 10 -16.76 1.69 -3.63
C LYS A 10 -15.43 1.06 -3.24
N THR A 11 -15.15 0.96 -1.94
CA THR A 11 -13.91 0.37 -1.42
C THR A 11 -13.89 -1.14 -1.66
N ASN A 12 -15.01 -1.82 -1.41
CA ASN A 12 -15.16 -3.25 -1.66
C ASN A 12 -14.99 -3.57 -3.15
N ASN A 13 -15.62 -2.79 -4.04
CA ASN A 13 -15.50 -2.99 -5.48
C ASN A 13 -14.06 -2.82 -5.97
N LEU A 14 -13.32 -1.82 -5.45
CA LEU A 14 -11.92 -1.61 -5.80
C LEU A 14 -11.03 -2.77 -5.32
N GLN A 15 -11.27 -3.29 -4.10
CA GLN A 15 -10.53 -4.42 -3.56
C GLN A 15 -10.76 -5.68 -4.39
N THR A 16 -12.02 -6.00 -4.72
CA THR A 16 -12.37 -7.19 -5.52
C THR A 16 -11.71 -7.11 -6.89
N TRP A 17 -11.86 -5.99 -7.60
CA TRP A 17 -11.22 -5.78 -8.89
C TRP A 17 -9.69 -5.96 -8.84
N PHE A 18 -9.05 -5.43 -7.79
CA PHE A 18 -7.60 -5.56 -7.64
C PHE A 18 -7.17 -7.00 -7.36
N LYS A 19 -7.94 -7.72 -6.54
CA LYS A 19 -7.71 -9.14 -6.25
C LYS A 19 -7.79 -9.98 -7.52
N ASP A 20 -8.85 -9.80 -8.32
CA ASP A 20 -9.05 -10.53 -9.56
C ASP A 20 -7.88 -10.29 -10.54
N LEU A 21 -7.42 -9.05 -10.67
CA LEU A 21 -6.27 -8.69 -11.51
C LEU A 21 -4.97 -9.38 -11.08
N ILE A 22 -4.74 -9.55 -9.79
CA ILE A 22 -3.54 -10.23 -9.27
C ILE A 22 -3.66 -11.74 -9.49
N GLU A 23 -4.83 -12.33 -9.23
CA GLU A 23 -5.08 -13.76 -9.40
C GLU A 23 -4.98 -14.20 -10.88
N GLU A 24 -5.32 -13.33 -11.83
CA GLU A 24 -5.09 -13.58 -13.26
C GLU A 24 -3.60 -13.67 -13.62
N LYS A 25 -2.74 -12.93 -12.93
CA LYS A 25 -1.32 -12.75 -13.30
C LYS A 25 -0.35 -13.55 -12.45
N VAL A 26 -0.77 -13.97 -11.26
CA VAL A 26 0.10 -14.57 -10.25
C VAL A 26 -0.54 -15.84 -9.71
N ASN A 27 0.01 -16.99 -10.12
CA ASN A 27 -0.39 -18.28 -9.56
C ASN A 27 0.31 -18.54 -8.21
N TYR A 28 -0.13 -17.83 -7.16
CA TYR A 28 0.38 -17.99 -5.79
C TYR A 28 -0.77 -17.89 -4.77
N ASN A 29 -1.11 -19.02 -4.14
CA ASN A 29 -2.31 -19.15 -3.31
C ASN A 29 -2.17 -18.62 -1.86
N LYS A 30 -0.99 -18.11 -1.48
CA LYS A 30 -0.74 -17.57 -0.12
C LYS A 30 -0.81 -16.04 -0.06
N ILE A 31 -1.32 -15.37 -1.09
CA ILE A 31 -1.52 -13.92 -1.08
C ILE A 31 -2.69 -13.59 -0.16
N GLN A 32 -2.47 -12.66 0.77
CA GLN A 32 -3.51 -12.10 1.63
C GLN A 32 -3.72 -10.62 1.29
N TYR A 33 -4.97 -10.19 1.31
CA TYR A 33 -5.36 -8.81 1.01
C TYR A 33 -5.99 -8.18 2.24
N LYS A 34 -5.55 -6.97 2.60
CA LYS A 34 -6.06 -6.22 3.76
C LYS A 34 -6.37 -4.78 3.39
N ILE A 35 -7.55 -4.31 3.76
CA ILE A 35 -7.89 -2.88 3.77
C ILE A 35 -7.53 -2.32 5.15
N ILE A 36 -6.74 -1.25 5.17
CA ILE A 36 -6.39 -0.53 6.38
C ILE A 36 -6.99 0.87 6.27
N TYR A 37 -7.98 1.16 7.12
CA TYR A 37 -8.51 2.51 7.28
C TYR A 37 -7.62 3.27 8.24
N SER A 38 -7.22 4.48 7.87
CA SER A 38 -6.16 5.19 8.56
C SER A 38 -6.30 6.70 8.39
N ASP A 39 -6.11 7.42 9.50
CA ASP A 39 -5.93 8.88 9.49
C ASP A 39 -4.45 9.27 9.33
N ASP A 40 -3.51 8.43 9.81
CA ASP A 40 -2.06 8.54 9.55
C ASP A 40 -1.52 7.26 8.90
N ILE A 41 -1.30 7.34 7.58
CA ILE A 41 -0.88 6.20 6.77
C ILE A 41 0.51 5.68 7.13
N VAL A 42 1.43 6.53 7.62
CA VAL A 42 2.79 6.10 7.96
C VAL A 42 2.79 5.33 9.25
N ASP A 43 2.11 5.84 10.26
CA ASP A 43 2.03 5.17 11.55
C ASP A 43 1.24 3.85 11.42
N SER A 44 0.10 3.87 10.73
CA SER A 44 -0.72 2.67 10.54
C SER A 44 0.01 1.57 9.77
N LEU A 45 0.76 1.91 8.72
CA LEU A 45 1.56 0.91 7.98
C LEU A 45 2.74 0.40 8.81
N LYS A 46 3.42 1.27 9.57
CA LYS A 46 4.51 0.87 10.47
C LYS A 46 4.02 -0.09 11.53
N THR A 47 2.91 0.24 12.20
CA THR A 47 2.28 -0.61 13.23
C THR A 47 1.87 -1.94 12.63
N TYR A 48 1.21 -1.94 11.46
CA TYR A 48 0.84 -3.18 10.80
C TYR A 48 2.04 -4.07 10.46
N VAL A 49 3.13 -3.50 9.94
CA VAL A 49 4.36 -4.25 9.64
C VAL A 49 4.97 -4.88 10.90
N GLN A 50 4.90 -4.19 12.03
CA GLN A 50 5.42 -4.69 13.32
C GLN A 50 4.53 -5.79 13.91
N GLU A 51 3.21 -5.59 13.91
CA GLU A 51 2.26 -6.55 14.49
C GLU A 51 2.10 -7.82 13.66
N ALA A 52 2.19 -7.70 12.33
CA ALA A 52 2.06 -8.84 11.41
C ALA A 52 3.37 -9.59 11.17
N ASP A 53 4.44 -9.26 11.90
CA ASP A 53 5.78 -9.86 11.77
C ASP A 53 6.30 -9.92 10.32
N ILE A 54 6.10 -8.82 9.58
CA ILE A 54 6.48 -8.75 8.17
C ILE A 54 8.01 -8.63 8.06
N ASN A 55 8.63 -9.58 7.36
CA ASN A 55 10.10 -9.61 7.25
C ASN A 55 10.68 -8.70 6.16
N ILE A 56 9.91 -8.41 5.11
CA ILE A 56 10.31 -7.53 3.99
C ILE A 56 9.11 -6.72 3.53
N VAL A 57 9.32 -5.44 3.26
CA VAL A 57 8.31 -4.55 2.69
C VAL A 57 8.69 -4.19 1.25
N ALA A 58 7.78 -4.38 0.31
CA ALA A 58 7.94 -3.95 -1.08
C ALA A 58 7.02 -2.76 -1.37
N MET A 59 7.57 -1.66 -1.88
CA MET A 59 6.81 -0.46 -2.24
C MET A 59 7.18 0.09 -3.61
N LEU A 60 6.17 0.54 -4.35
CA LEU A 60 6.34 1.18 -5.65
C LEU A 60 6.53 2.69 -5.50
N GLU A 61 7.69 3.19 -5.91
CA GLU A 61 7.94 4.61 -6.17
C GLU A 61 7.45 4.94 -7.59
N ARG A 62 6.25 5.51 -7.71
CA ARG A 62 5.75 6.06 -8.97
C ARG A 62 6.46 7.38 -9.28
N GLY A 63 6.90 7.57 -10.52
CA GLY A 63 7.44 8.84 -11.01
C GLY A 63 6.54 9.45 -12.08
N LYS A 64 6.46 10.80 -12.11
CA LYS A 64 6.02 11.72 -13.19
C LYS A 64 4.50 11.99 -13.41
N GLU A 65 4.12 13.27 -13.23
CA GLU A 65 3.89 14.28 -14.31
C GLU A 65 3.54 15.65 -13.67
N THR A 66 2.96 15.69 -12.47
CA THR A 66 2.56 16.94 -11.79
C THR A 66 3.18 17.06 -10.39
N GLU A 67 3.78 18.21 -10.08
CA GLU A 67 4.60 18.41 -8.88
C GLU A 67 3.86 18.20 -7.55
N PHE A 68 2.51 18.30 -7.53
CA PHE A 68 1.68 18.10 -6.34
C PHE A 68 1.51 16.64 -5.91
N THR A 69 1.44 15.68 -6.84
CA THR A 69 1.31 14.24 -6.51
C THR A 69 2.64 13.57 -6.21
N ARG A 70 3.74 14.22 -6.63
CA ARG A 70 5.14 13.78 -6.43
C ARG A 70 5.52 13.68 -4.95
N LEU A 71 4.94 14.53 -4.09
CA LEU A 71 5.29 14.60 -2.67
C LEU A 71 4.66 13.44 -1.88
N LEU A 72 3.37 13.16 -2.03
CA LEU A 72 2.67 12.19 -1.17
C LEU A 72 3.24 10.76 -1.22
N HIS A 73 3.42 10.17 -2.41
CA HIS A 73 3.89 8.77 -2.51
C HIS A 73 5.41 8.65 -2.30
N ARG A 74 6.20 9.59 -2.81
CA ARG A 74 7.66 9.58 -2.63
C ARG A 74 8.03 9.81 -1.18
N ASP A 75 7.37 10.75 -0.52
CA ASP A 75 7.62 11.04 0.89
C ASP A 75 7.09 9.90 1.76
N LEU A 76 6.01 9.22 1.38
CA LEU A 76 5.58 8.00 2.06
C LEU A 76 6.66 6.91 2.01
N VAL A 77 7.15 6.55 0.82
CA VAL A 77 8.19 5.50 0.70
C VAL A 77 9.44 5.88 1.50
N LYS A 78 9.89 7.13 1.42
CA LYS A 78 11.04 7.61 2.21
C LYS A 78 10.78 7.58 3.72
N ARG A 79 9.61 8.00 4.19
CA ARG A 79 9.23 7.94 5.61
C ARG A 79 9.19 6.48 6.09
N MET A 80 8.66 5.57 5.29
CA MET A 80 8.68 4.13 5.61
C MET A 80 10.11 3.58 5.64
N GLN A 81 10.99 3.99 4.71
CA GLN A 81 12.41 3.61 4.73
C GLN A 81 13.11 4.00 6.03
N VAL A 82 12.78 5.17 6.60
CA VAL A 82 13.37 5.65 7.86
C VAL A 82 12.74 4.97 9.08
N CYS A 83 11.44 4.73 9.07
CA CYS A 83 10.70 4.27 10.25
C CYS A 83 10.62 2.75 10.42
N LEU A 84 10.85 1.97 9.36
CA LEU A 84 10.77 0.51 9.41
C LEU A 84 12.06 -0.12 9.95
N LYS A 85 11.91 -1.21 10.70
CA LYS A 85 13.01 -2.04 11.19
C LYS A 85 13.37 -3.19 10.25
N VAL A 86 12.64 -3.33 9.14
CA VAL A 86 12.78 -4.41 8.16
C VAL A 86 13.24 -3.84 6.81
N PRO A 87 13.93 -4.64 5.98
CA PRO A 87 14.33 -4.19 4.64
C PRO A 87 13.14 -3.73 3.80
N LEU A 88 13.32 -2.58 3.13
CA LEU A 88 12.34 -2.05 2.17
C LEU A 88 12.89 -2.16 0.74
N LEU A 89 12.23 -2.99 -0.07
CA LEU A 89 12.44 -3.09 -1.51
C LEU A 89 11.65 -1.99 -2.21
N ARG A 90 12.35 -1.07 -2.87
CA ARG A 90 11.74 0.03 -3.61
C ARG A 90 11.78 -0.24 -5.10
N PHE A 91 10.61 -0.35 -5.72
CA PHE A 91 10.48 -0.44 -7.17
C PHE A 91 10.28 0.95 -7.76
N LYS A 92 11.16 1.39 -8.65
CA LYS A 92 10.98 2.63 -9.41
C LYS A 92 10.62 2.27 -10.84
N LYS A 93 9.51 2.81 -11.36
CA LYS A 93 9.20 2.64 -12.79
C LYS A 93 10.26 3.39 -13.61
N LYS A 94 11.04 2.65 -14.40
CA LYS A 94 11.91 3.23 -15.44
C LYS A 94 11.00 3.50 -16.64
N TYR A 95 10.91 4.76 -17.06
CA TYR A 95 10.30 5.14 -18.33
C TYR A 95 11.31 4.89 -19.44
#